data_AF-A0A5N9AEM4-F1
#
_entry.id   AF-A0A5N9AEM4-F1
#
_cell.length_a   1.000
_cell.length_b   1.000
_cell.length_c   1.000
_cell.angle_alpha   90.00
_cell.angle_beta   90.00
_cell.angle_gamma   90.00
#
_symmetry.space_group_name_H-M   'P 1'
#
loop_
_entity.id
_entity.type
_entity.pdbx_description
1 polymer ?
#
loop_
_entity_poly.entity_id
_entity_poly.type
_entity_poly.pdbx_seq_one_letter_code
_entity_poly.pdbx_strand_id
1 'polypeptide(L)'
;MDSITLQTRDNAIASGDVIGRLGFAASSESDGTNATLVAAKIETKAEKTFSASDNAASMVFYLANDGAAASKMTLSPAGNLTVAGDLQAANGTLSGLTVDSTGGIKVKNGDTSAGFIEFYEDSDNGTNKVTLIGRTSTGSDLTVSLPAYTGTLVCSAGTHTITASAASDTPLINKGESGQSASLQEWQNNIATKLLAVGPDGGLELPDNTPDTTTNKLYNDGGTLKFNGSAVGGGGGVDAANGVDNRIATFTDSDSLNGEANLTFDGSALTCIGTMTVGVDDTGHDVKFFGARSGSYVEWDESENRLHLVQGAYVNQPVPATGSTTENATLEIDLSKGNYFNILLGDDITAVEFQNATVGQKFIIRFIQATSGTGWGISWSTVRIDGSTDAELKWAGNIAPTMTGNDGTSHEGHKDVYGFLCTATGGSDNDTKFDGFIIGQDIPN
;
A
#
# COMPACT_ATOMS: atom_id res chain seq x y z
N MET A 1 52.74 -84.23 -42.57
CA MET A 1 52.85 -82.87 -41.99
C MET A 1 54.13 -82.87 -41.21
N ASP A 2 55.10 -82.10 -41.67
CA ASP A 2 56.44 -82.12 -41.08
C ASP A 2 56.39 -81.27 -39.81
N SER A 3 56.68 -81.90 -38.67
CA SER A 3 56.48 -81.32 -37.35
C SER A 3 57.56 -81.79 -36.38
N ILE A 4 57.95 -80.91 -35.47
CA ILE A 4 58.97 -81.19 -34.45
C ILE A 4 58.23 -81.38 -33.12
N THR A 5 58.08 -82.63 -32.71
CA THR A 5 57.59 -82.95 -31.36
C THR A 5 58.77 -82.95 -30.40
N LEU A 6 58.85 -81.93 -29.54
CA LEU A 6 59.79 -81.90 -28.43
C LEU A 6 59.25 -82.80 -27.32
N GLN A 7 59.92 -83.93 -27.09
CA GLN A 7 59.55 -84.94 -26.11
C GLN A 7 60.75 -85.30 -25.24
N THR A 8 60.53 -85.43 -23.93
CA THR A 8 61.41 -86.18 -23.04
C THR A 8 61.28 -87.69 -23.32
N ARG A 9 62.28 -88.47 -22.90
CA ARG A 9 62.26 -89.94 -22.94
C ARG A 9 61.98 -90.57 -21.57
N ASP A 10 61.72 -89.72 -20.58
CA ASP A 10 61.27 -90.13 -19.25
C ASP A 10 59.89 -90.79 -19.34
N ASN A 11 59.68 -91.85 -18.57
CA ASN A 11 58.45 -92.64 -18.54
C ASN A 11 57.58 -92.39 -17.29
N ALA A 12 58.02 -91.49 -16.40
CA ALA A 12 57.38 -91.20 -15.11
C ALA A 12 57.35 -89.68 -14.81
N ILE A 13 56.97 -88.88 -15.82
CA ILE A 13 56.86 -87.41 -15.75
C ILE A 13 56.20 -86.97 -14.43
N ALA A 14 56.86 -86.07 -13.70
CA ALA A 14 56.37 -85.45 -12.49
C ALA A 14 55.98 -83.96 -12.70
N SER A 15 55.35 -83.36 -11.68
CA SER A 15 55.09 -81.92 -11.66
C SER A 15 56.41 -81.13 -11.61
N GLY A 16 56.52 -80.08 -12.42
CA GLY A 16 57.71 -79.25 -12.59
C GLY A 16 58.63 -79.69 -13.74
N ASP A 17 58.46 -80.90 -14.27
CA ASP A 17 59.34 -81.46 -15.29
C ASP A 17 59.23 -80.73 -16.64
N VAL A 18 60.37 -80.44 -17.25
CA VAL A 18 60.44 -79.81 -18.56
C VAL A 18 60.31 -80.87 -19.66
N ILE A 19 59.07 -81.25 -19.96
CA ILE A 19 58.72 -82.28 -20.96
C ILE A 19 59.11 -81.90 -22.39
N GLY A 20 59.24 -80.60 -22.68
CA GLY A 20 59.72 -80.07 -23.94
C GLY A 20 60.37 -78.70 -23.75
N ARG A 21 61.49 -78.44 -24.44
CA ARG A 21 62.19 -77.15 -24.40
C ARG A 21 62.75 -76.77 -25.75
N LEU A 22 62.40 -75.58 -26.21
CA LEU A 22 63.06 -74.90 -27.31
C LEU A 22 63.92 -73.77 -26.72
N GLY A 23 65.23 -73.79 -26.97
CA GLY A 23 66.18 -72.83 -26.40
C GLY A 23 67.08 -72.22 -27.47
N PHE A 24 67.44 -70.95 -27.28
CA PHE A 24 68.22 -70.16 -28.22
C PHE A 24 69.43 -69.54 -27.49
N ALA A 25 70.63 -69.78 -27.99
CA ALA A 25 71.90 -69.34 -27.41
C ALA A 25 72.97 -69.18 -28.50
N ALA A 26 73.93 -68.27 -28.30
CA ALA A 26 75.13 -68.15 -29.12
C ALA A 26 76.30 -68.85 -28.40
N SER A 27 76.27 -70.18 -28.31
CA SER A 27 77.17 -70.97 -27.45
C SER A 27 78.67 -70.86 -27.76
N SER A 28 79.03 -70.28 -28.91
CA SER A 28 80.40 -70.11 -29.41
C SER A 28 80.76 -68.64 -29.66
N GLU A 29 80.02 -67.72 -29.03
CA GLU A 29 80.31 -66.29 -29.05
C GLU A 29 81.63 -66.01 -28.29
N SER A 30 82.45 -65.08 -28.81
CA SER A 30 83.83 -64.82 -28.42
C SER A 30 84.02 -63.87 -27.23
N ASP A 31 83.08 -62.95 -26.98
CA ASP A 31 83.13 -62.03 -25.84
C ASP A 31 82.73 -62.74 -24.53
N GLY A 32 82.04 -63.88 -24.66
CA GLY A 32 81.85 -64.85 -23.59
C GLY A 32 80.86 -64.37 -22.52
N THR A 33 81.07 -64.82 -21.27
CA THR A 33 80.20 -64.51 -20.13
C THR A 33 78.71 -64.65 -20.47
N ASN A 34 77.92 -63.58 -20.41
CA ASN A 34 76.49 -63.56 -20.67
C ASN A 34 76.12 -63.94 -22.13
N ALA A 35 76.98 -63.63 -23.11
CA ALA A 35 76.69 -63.82 -24.54
C ALA A 35 76.54 -65.30 -24.94
N THR A 36 77.19 -66.21 -24.20
CA THR A 36 77.11 -67.66 -24.41
C THR A 36 75.91 -68.34 -23.74
N LEU A 37 75.15 -67.61 -22.92
CA LEU A 37 74.00 -68.15 -22.17
C LEU A 37 72.77 -68.32 -23.06
N VAL A 38 71.76 -69.01 -22.53
CA VAL A 38 70.44 -69.11 -23.17
C VAL A 38 69.73 -67.75 -23.03
N ALA A 39 69.72 -66.99 -24.12
CA ALA A 39 69.12 -65.65 -24.20
C ALA A 39 67.59 -65.68 -24.36
N ALA A 40 67.04 -66.75 -24.92
CA ALA A 40 65.59 -67.01 -24.93
C ALA A 40 65.31 -68.50 -24.85
N LYS A 41 64.19 -68.89 -24.22
CA LYS A 41 63.67 -70.26 -24.26
C LYS A 41 62.16 -70.30 -24.04
N ILE A 42 61.52 -71.29 -24.65
CA ILE A 42 60.17 -71.74 -24.33
C ILE A 42 60.33 -73.08 -23.61
N GLU A 43 59.88 -73.17 -22.36
CA GLU A 43 59.80 -74.43 -21.63
C GLU A 43 58.33 -74.82 -21.49
N THR A 44 57.97 -75.95 -22.08
CA THR A 44 56.73 -76.64 -21.76
C THR A 44 56.98 -77.42 -20.48
N LYS A 45 56.31 -77.03 -19.39
CA LYS A 45 56.47 -77.65 -18.07
C LYS A 45 55.23 -78.45 -17.74
N ALA A 46 55.41 -79.71 -17.35
CA ALA A 46 54.34 -80.49 -16.77
C ALA A 46 53.92 -79.84 -15.46
N GLU A 47 52.66 -79.41 -15.36
CA GLU A 47 52.11 -78.88 -14.10
C GLU A 47 51.82 -80.01 -13.10
N LYS A 48 51.81 -81.26 -13.57
CA LYS A 48 51.42 -82.46 -12.82
C LYS A 48 52.21 -83.69 -13.27
N THR A 49 52.17 -84.75 -12.47
CA THR A 49 52.56 -86.09 -12.89
C THR A 49 51.66 -86.58 -14.04
N PHE A 50 52.25 -87.08 -15.14
CA PHE A 50 51.47 -87.53 -16.29
C PHE A 50 50.85 -88.91 -16.06
N SER A 51 49.68 -89.13 -16.65
CA SER A 51 48.91 -90.37 -16.57
C SER A 51 48.09 -90.62 -17.84
N ALA A 52 47.33 -91.71 -17.88
CA ALA A 52 46.40 -91.98 -18.99
C ALA A 52 45.27 -90.95 -19.15
N SER A 53 45.09 -90.04 -18.17
CA SER A 53 44.02 -89.04 -18.15
C SER A 53 44.47 -87.64 -17.70
N ASP A 54 45.77 -87.40 -17.54
CA ASP A 54 46.31 -86.09 -17.17
C ASP A 54 47.68 -85.86 -17.81
N ASN A 55 47.81 -84.73 -18.49
CA ASN A 55 49.01 -84.27 -19.18
C ASN A 55 49.12 -82.73 -19.16
N ALA A 56 48.53 -82.08 -18.15
CA ALA A 56 48.47 -80.63 -18.06
C ALA A 56 49.86 -80.00 -18.03
N ALA A 57 50.09 -78.99 -18.88
CA ALA A 57 51.37 -78.31 -19.00
C ALA A 57 51.22 -76.82 -19.30
N SER A 58 52.07 -75.98 -18.70
CA SER A 58 52.19 -74.57 -19.06
C SER A 58 53.26 -74.35 -20.13
N MET A 59 53.13 -73.27 -20.90
CA MET A 59 54.18 -72.76 -21.76
C MET A 59 54.76 -71.49 -21.13
N VAL A 60 55.96 -71.60 -20.58
CA VAL A 60 56.67 -70.47 -19.96
C VAL A 60 57.71 -69.92 -20.95
N PHE A 61 57.56 -68.64 -21.27
CA PHE A 61 58.40 -67.87 -22.17
C PHE A 61 59.44 -67.10 -21.35
N TYR A 62 60.70 -67.45 -21.54
CA TYR A 62 61.84 -66.82 -20.89
C TYR A 62 62.60 -65.98 -21.91
N LEU A 63 62.92 -64.73 -21.53
CA LEU A 63 63.82 -63.86 -22.29
C LEU A 63 64.81 -63.19 -21.34
N ALA A 64 66.07 -63.10 -21.77
CA ALA A 64 67.07 -62.29 -21.12
C ALA A 64 66.81 -60.80 -21.37
N ASN A 65 67.25 -59.97 -20.43
CA ASN A 65 67.44 -58.52 -20.64
C ASN A 65 68.95 -58.23 -20.68
N ASP A 66 69.66 -58.85 -19.76
CA ASP A 66 71.07 -59.22 -19.81
C ASP A 66 71.20 -60.58 -19.07
N GLY A 67 72.29 -61.33 -19.29
CA GLY A 67 72.53 -62.61 -18.66
C GLY A 67 71.57 -63.74 -19.08
N ALA A 68 71.25 -64.63 -18.14
CA ALA A 68 70.41 -65.80 -18.40
C ALA A 68 68.92 -65.42 -18.55
N ALA A 69 68.21 -66.08 -19.48
CA ALA A 69 66.79 -65.83 -19.70
C ALA A 69 65.91 -66.12 -18.47
N ALA A 70 65.24 -65.08 -17.97
CA ALA A 70 64.25 -65.15 -16.90
C ALA A 70 62.83 -65.20 -17.48
N SER A 71 61.86 -65.76 -16.73
CA SER A 71 60.46 -65.86 -17.17
C SER A 71 59.84 -64.47 -17.33
N LYS A 72 59.26 -64.19 -18.50
CA LYS A 72 58.59 -62.92 -18.82
C LYS A 72 57.09 -63.07 -19.07
N MET A 73 56.68 -64.23 -19.58
CA MET A 73 55.30 -64.57 -19.87
C MET A 73 55.04 -66.05 -19.59
N THR A 74 53.85 -66.38 -19.10
CA THR A 74 53.35 -67.75 -18.99
C THR A 74 51.96 -67.83 -19.63
N LEU A 75 51.76 -68.81 -20.51
CA LEU A 75 50.43 -69.29 -20.89
C LEU A 75 50.16 -70.57 -20.08
N SER A 76 49.17 -70.52 -19.20
CA SER A 76 48.78 -71.70 -18.39
C SER A 76 47.95 -72.69 -19.22
N PRO A 77 47.83 -73.97 -18.83
CA PRO A 77 46.91 -74.91 -19.47
C PRO A 77 45.43 -74.49 -19.33
N ALA A 78 45.10 -73.50 -18.51
CA ALA A 78 43.77 -72.90 -18.39
C ALA A 78 43.54 -71.71 -19.35
N GLY A 79 44.53 -71.35 -20.19
CA GLY A 79 44.43 -70.24 -21.15
C GLY A 79 44.74 -68.86 -20.58
N ASN A 80 45.06 -68.75 -19.29
CA ASN A 80 45.42 -67.47 -18.68
C ASN A 80 46.80 -67.00 -19.16
N LEU A 81 46.86 -65.75 -19.60
CA LEU A 81 48.10 -65.04 -19.92
C LEU A 81 48.60 -64.30 -18.67
N THR A 82 49.75 -64.71 -18.15
CA THR A 82 50.50 -63.93 -17.16
C THR A 82 51.69 -63.26 -17.84
N VAL A 83 51.89 -61.98 -17.57
CA VAL A 83 53.04 -61.18 -18.00
C VAL A 83 53.74 -60.57 -16.78
N ALA A 84 55.06 -60.46 -16.82
CA ALA A 84 55.88 -59.89 -15.74
C ALA A 84 56.01 -58.34 -15.80
N GLY A 85 55.04 -57.68 -16.43
CA GLY A 85 54.97 -56.25 -16.72
C GLY A 85 53.61 -55.92 -17.36
N ASP A 86 53.48 -54.74 -17.97
CA ASP A 86 52.19 -54.22 -18.44
C ASP A 86 51.53 -55.05 -19.55
N LEU A 87 50.20 -55.15 -19.53
CA LEU A 87 49.40 -55.84 -20.55
C LEU A 87 48.73 -54.83 -21.48
N GLN A 88 49.18 -54.75 -22.73
CA GLN A 88 48.70 -53.77 -23.72
C GLN A 88 47.92 -54.44 -24.85
N ALA A 89 46.64 -54.06 -25.03
CA ALA A 89 45.76 -54.61 -26.05
C ALA A 89 45.66 -53.70 -27.29
N ALA A 90 46.37 -54.05 -28.36
CA ALA A 90 46.68 -53.14 -29.47
C ALA A 90 45.48 -52.63 -30.31
N ASN A 91 44.30 -53.26 -30.26
CA ASN A 91 43.19 -52.91 -31.17
C ASN A 91 41.79 -53.41 -30.73
N GLY A 92 41.53 -53.57 -29.43
CA GLY A 92 40.27 -54.18 -28.96
C GLY A 92 39.75 -53.66 -27.63
N THR A 93 38.43 -53.69 -27.47
CA THR A 93 37.75 -53.53 -26.18
C THR A 93 38.15 -54.68 -25.26
N LEU A 94 38.76 -54.41 -24.11
CA LEU A 94 38.64 -55.36 -22.99
C LEU A 94 37.17 -55.35 -22.57
N SER A 95 36.43 -56.41 -22.90
CA SER A 95 35.12 -56.64 -22.31
C SER A 95 35.36 -57.07 -20.86
N GLY A 96 35.17 -56.12 -19.93
CA GLY A 96 35.78 -56.18 -18.59
C GLY A 96 37.04 -55.30 -18.42
N LEU A 97 37.15 -54.18 -19.14
CA LEU A 97 38.24 -53.21 -18.97
C LEU A 97 38.23 -52.58 -17.58
N THR A 98 39.29 -52.84 -16.81
CA THR A 98 39.68 -51.97 -15.69
C THR A 98 40.46 -50.79 -16.28
N VAL A 99 40.00 -49.56 -16.09
CA VAL A 99 40.61 -48.36 -16.72
C VAL A 99 41.65 -47.71 -15.81
N ASP A 100 42.78 -47.36 -16.41
CA ASP A 100 43.86 -46.55 -15.84
C ASP A 100 43.91 -45.12 -16.44
N SER A 101 45.05 -44.43 -16.31
CA SER A 101 45.12 -42.98 -16.04
C SER A 101 44.63 -41.99 -17.12
N THR A 102 44.29 -42.42 -18.34
CA THR A 102 43.97 -41.50 -19.47
C THR A 102 42.67 -41.80 -20.22
N GLY A 103 41.99 -42.92 -19.94
CA GLY A 103 40.80 -43.33 -20.71
C GLY A 103 39.46 -42.76 -20.22
N GLY A 104 39.37 -42.46 -18.92
CA GLY A 104 38.09 -42.26 -18.20
C GLY A 104 37.30 -43.57 -18.06
N ILE A 105 36.61 -43.77 -16.95
CA ILE A 105 35.88 -45.04 -16.69
C ILE A 105 34.69 -45.15 -17.66
N LYS A 106 34.75 -46.11 -18.60
CA LYS A 106 33.71 -46.35 -19.62
C LYS A 106 32.90 -47.58 -19.27
N VAL A 107 31.75 -47.41 -18.63
CA VAL A 107 30.90 -48.52 -18.17
C VAL A 107 29.64 -48.66 -19.02
N LYS A 108 29.27 -49.92 -19.30
CA LYS A 108 28.02 -50.32 -19.94
C LYS A 108 27.40 -51.46 -19.14
N ASN A 109 26.09 -51.62 -19.26
CA ASN A 109 25.35 -52.76 -18.73
C ASN A 109 24.69 -53.51 -19.92
N GLY A 110 24.00 -54.63 -19.65
CA GLY A 110 23.24 -55.36 -20.68
C GLY A 110 22.04 -54.57 -21.21
N ASP A 111 21.44 -55.06 -22.30
CA ASP A 111 20.46 -54.39 -23.18
C ASP A 111 19.16 -53.88 -22.50
N THR A 112 18.99 -54.11 -21.20
CA THR A 112 17.81 -53.72 -20.40
C THR A 112 18.12 -52.68 -19.32
N SER A 113 19.36 -52.21 -19.17
CA SER A 113 19.74 -51.31 -18.07
C SER A 113 20.88 -50.33 -18.41
N ALA A 114 21.03 -49.30 -17.58
CA ALA A 114 21.99 -48.21 -17.76
C ALA A 114 23.42 -48.61 -17.40
N GLY A 115 24.40 -47.99 -18.06
CA GLY A 115 25.78 -47.93 -17.56
C GLY A 115 25.88 -47.01 -16.33
N PHE A 116 26.79 -47.35 -15.42
CA PHE A 116 27.00 -46.64 -14.16
C PHE A 116 28.47 -46.65 -13.72
N ILE A 117 28.91 -45.62 -13.00
CA ILE A 117 30.21 -45.58 -12.29
C ILE A 117 29.91 -45.59 -10.80
N GLU A 118 30.67 -46.37 -10.01
CA GLU A 118 30.46 -46.53 -8.57
C GLU A 118 31.75 -46.26 -7.81
N PHE A 119 31.74 -45.21 -6.99
CA PHE A 119 32.83 -44.89 -6.05
C PHE A 119 32.48 -45.44 -4.67
N TYR A 120 33.09 -46.57 -4.29
CA TYR A 120 32.81 -47.27 -3.03
C TYR A 120 33.44 -46.57 -1.81
N GLU A 121 32.81 -46.72 -0.64
CA GLU A 121 33.36 -46.34 0.67
C GLU A 121 34.49 -47.29 1.14
N ASP A 122 35.12 -47.01 2.29
CA ASP A 122 36.27 -47.77 2.79
C ASP A 122 35.90 -49.06 3.55
N SER A 123 36.92 -49.73 4.11
CA SER A 123 36.90 -51.14 4.50
C SER A 123 35.91 -51.51 5.60
N ASP A 124 35.51 -50.55 6.43
CA ASP A 124 35.00 -50.87 7.77
C ASP A 124 33.49 -51.19 7.79
N ASN A 125 32.81 -50.95 6.65
CA ASN A 125 31.53 -51.58 6.32
C ASN A 125 31.32 -51.84 4.79
N GLY A 126 32.19 -51.30 3.92
CA GLY A 126 32.58 -51.86 2.61
C GLY A 126 31.52 -52.08 1.53
N THR A 127 30.29 -51.57 1.67
CA THR A 127 29.14 -51.92 0.79
C THR A 127 28.44 -50.74 0.11
N ASN A 128 28.69 -49.52 0.58
CA ASN A 128 28.13 -48.28 0.03
C ASN A 128 28.93 -47.73 -1.14
N LYS A 129 28.31 -46.85 -1.94
CA LYS A 129 28.93 -46.17 -3.09
C LYS A 129 28.18 -44.93 -3.57
N VAL A 130 28.90 -43.96 -4.12
CA VAL A 130 28.33 -42.88 -4.95
C VAL A 130 28.20 -43.40 -6.38
N THR A 131 26.95 -43.60 -6.84
CA THR A 131 26.65 -44.09 -8.19
C THR A 131 26.33 -42.94 -9.15
N LEU A 132 27.16 -42.75 -10.18
CA LEU A 132 26.81 -41.92 -11.35
C LEU A 132 26.21 -42.84 -12.42
N ILE A 133 24.89 -42.89 -12.51
CA ILE A 133 24.12 -43.80 -13.37
C ILE A 133 23.32 -43.04 -14.44
N GLY A 134 23.34 -43.56 -15.67
CA GLY A 134 22.49 -43.05 -16.76
C GLY A 134 21.02 -43.49 -16.65
N ARG A 135 20.19 -43.15 -17.65
CA ARG A 135 18.84 -43.74 -17.77
C ARG A 135 18.91 -45.11 -18.44
N THR A 136 18.02 -46.02 -18.05
CA THR A 136 17.89 -47.37 -18.67
C THR A 136 17.48 -47.30 -20.13
N SER A 137 16.73 -46.26 -20.51
CA SER A 137 16.60 -45.80 -21.89
C SER A 137 16.87 -44.29 -21.94
N THR A 138 17.99 -43.95 -22.59
CA THR A 138 18.37 -42.63 -23.05
C THR A 138 18.01 -42.51 -24.54
N GLY A 139 17.31 -41.44 -24.94
CA GLY A 139 17.16 -41.10 -26.36
C GLY A 139 18.46 -40.55 -26.98
N SER A 140 19.35 -40.06 -26.13
CA SER A 140 20.70 -39.55 -26.42
C SER A 140 21.51 -39.55 -25.12
N ASP A 141 22.83 -39.39 -25.19
CA ASP A 141 23.73 -39.37 -24.04
C ASP A 141 23.36 -38.30 -22.97
N LEU A 142 23.79 -38.54 -21.72
CA LEU A 142 23.60 -37.65 -20.57
C LEU A 142 24.92 -37.54 -19.78
N THR A 143 25.19 -36.37 -19.21
CA THR A 143 26.45 -36.03 -18.54
C THR A 143 26.22 -35.37 -17.19
N VAL A 144 27.02 -35.74 -16.19
CA VAL A 144 27.09 -35.10 -14.86
C VAL A 144 28.53 -34.67 -14.61
N SER A 145 28.75 -33.40 -14.25
CA SER A 145 30.08 -32.84 -13.97
C SER A 145 30.17 -32.32 -12.54
N LEU A 146 31.18 -32.77 -11.79
CA LEU A 146 31.57 -32.25 -10.48
C LEU A 146 32.31 -30.88 -10.62
N PRO A 147 32.44 -30.06 -9.56
CA PRO A 147 33.06 -28.74 -9.63
C PRO A 147 34.57 -28.82 -9.36
N ALA A 148 35.29 -27.76 -9.73
CA ALA A 148 36.76 -27.74 -9.78
C ALA A 148 37.45 -27.16 -8.53
N TYR A 149 36.76 -27.13 -7.38
CA TYR A 149 37.30 -26.65 -6.10
C TYR A 149 36.98 -27.64 -4.97
N THR A 150 37.72 -27.58 -3.86
CA THR A 150 37.41 -28.36 -2.65
C THR A 150 36.06 -27.94 -2.07
N GLY A 151 35.04 -28.72 -2.40
CA GLY A 151 33.64 -28.59 -2.04
C GLY A 151 32.84 -29.73 -2.71
N THR A 152 31.57 -29.91 -2.33
CA THR A 152 30.67 -30.89 -2.99
C THR A 152 30.18 -30.35 -4.35
N LEU A 153 29.40 -31.10 -5.14
CA LEU A 153 28.85 -30.57 -6.41
C LEU A 153 27.75 -29.51 -6.19
N VAL A 154 26.67 -29.88 -5.50
CA VAL A 154 25.58 -28.94 -5.19
C VAL A 154 26.02 -28.09 -3.99
N CYS A 155 26.90 -27.10 -4.20
CA CYS A 155 27.72 -26.58 -3.09
C CYS A 155 28.49 -25.25 -3.30
N SER A 156 29.23 -24.94 -2.22
CA SER A 156 30.45 -24.14 -2.15
C SER A 156 30.29 -22.62 -2.28
N ALA A 157 30.04 -22.09 -3.48
CA ALA A 157 29.78 -20.66 -3.71
C ALA A 157 29.27 -20.42 -5.14
N GLY A 158 28.14 -19.74 -5.29
CA GLY A 158 27.58 -19.35 -6.60
C GLY A 158 26.07 -19.53 -6.70
N THR A 159 25.54 -19.32 -7.90
CA THR A 159 24.10 -19.46 -8.20
C THR A 159 23.80 -20.83 -8.79
N HIS A 160 22.90 -21.59 -8.15
CA HIS A 160 22.41 -22.87 -8.65
C HIS A 160 21.09 -22.66 -9.41
N THR A 161 21.04 -23.07 -10.69
CA THR A 161 19.89 -22.88 -11.59
C THR A 161 19.33 -24.24 -11.99
N ILE A 162 18.01 -24.41 -11.93
CA ILE A 162 17.32 -25.66 -12.25
C ILE A 162 16.12 -25.35 -13.16
N THR A 163 15.99 -26.08 -14.27
CA THR A 163 15.10 -25.75 -15.39
C THR A 163 14.38 -27.01 -15.93
N ALA A 164 13.14 -26.84 -16.37
CA ALA A 164 12.25 -27.86 -16.91
C ALA A 164 12.51 -28.12 -18.40
N SER A 165 12.23 -29.33 -18.89
CA SER A 165 12.45 -29.70 -20.31
C SER A 165 11.20 -29.54 -21.19
N ALA A 166 10.01 -29.51 -20.60
CA ALA A 166 8.74 -29.19 -21.25
C ALA A 166 7.86 -28.31 -20.35
N ALA A 167 6.83 -27.68 -20.93
CA ALA A 167 5.86 -26.86 -20.19
C ALA A 167 4.98 -27.66 -19.19
N SER A 168 5.04 -28.99 -19.25
CA SER A 168 4.46 -29.93 -18.29
C SER A 168 5.36 -30.22 -17.08
N ASP A 169 6.66 -29.93 -17.17
CA ASP A 169 7.63 -30.39 -16.19
C ASP A 169 7.75 -29.36 -15.07
N THR A 170 7.80 -29.83 -13.83
CA THR A 170 8.18 -28.94 -12.72
C THR A 170 9.71 -28.87 -12.67
N PRO A 171 10.33 -27.68 -12.84
CA PRO A 171 11.79 -27.56 -12.95
C PRO A 171 12.48 -28.01 -11.66
N LEU A 172 12.02 -27.46 -10.54
CA LEU A 172 12.55 -27.69 -9.21
C LEU A 172 11.40 -27.95 -8.26
N ILE A 173 11.45 -29.10 -7.60
CA ILE A 173 10.54 -29.46 -6.52
C ILE A 173 11.34 -29.35 -5.21
N ASN A 174 11.42 -28.13 -4.65
CA ASN A 174 11.90 -27.90 -3.28
C ASN A 174 10.80 -28.33 -2.29
N LYS A 175 10.49 -29.63 -2.30
CA LYS A 175 9.49 -30.24 -1.42
C LYS A 175 10.16 -30.75 -0.16
N GLY A 176 9.74 -30.20 0.97
CA GLY A 176 10.05 -30.72 2.30
C GLY A 176 9.26 -31.98 2.61
N GLU A 177 9.66 -32.64 3.68
CA GLU A 177 9.08 -33.93 4.06
C GLU A 177 7.79 -33.76 4.87
N SER A 178 7.06 -34.86 5.10
CA SER A 178 5.79 -34.80 5.83
C SER A 178 6.03 -34.42 7.30
N GLY A 179 5.64 -33.21 7.70
CA GLY A 179 5.95 -32.67 9.02
C GLY A 179 7.31 -31.96 9.10
N GLN A 180 7.82 -31.49 7.95
CA GLN A 180 8.92 -30.52 7.86
C GLN A 180 8.81 -29.43 8.94
N SER A 181 9.95 -29.04 9.53
CA SER A 181 10.03 -27.97 10.54
C SER A 181 11.11 -26.92 10.26
N ALA A 182 12.19 -27.29 9.55
CA ALA A 182 13.12 -26.34 8.94
C ALA A 182 12.54 -25.81 7.62
N SER A 183 13.02 -24.66 7.15
CA SER A 183 12.57 -24.08 5.88
C SER A 183 12.87 -24.98 4.67
N LEU A 184 11.97 -24.95 3.67
CA LEU A 184 12.11 -25.66 2.38
C LEU A 184 13.28 -25.15 1.55
N GLN A 185 13.62 -23.87 1.74
CA GLN A 185 14.76 -23.19 1.15
C GLN A 185 15.13 -22.03 2.05
N GLU A 186 16.43 -21.85 2.33
CA GLU A 186 16.95 -20.67 3.02
C GLU A 186 17.94 -19.93 2.12
N TRP A 187 17.86 -18.61 2.14
CA TRP A 187 18.89 -17.73 1.60
C TRP A 187 19.64 -17.11 2.78
N GLN A 188 20.86 -17.57 3.02
CA GLN A 188 21.68 -17.16 4.17
C GLN A 188 22.84 -16.25 3.76
N ASN A 189 23.39 -15.49 4.70
CA ASN A 189 24.65 -14.77 4.54
C ASN A 189 25.89 -15.68 4.77
N ASN A 190 27.08 -15.11 4.66
CA ASN A 190 28.37 -15.80 4.86
C ASN A 190 28.66 -16.25 6.32
N ILE A 191 27.76 -15.99 7.27
CA ILE A 191 27.81 -16.46 8.66
C ILE A 191 26.54 -17.25 9.05
N ALA A 192 25.86 -17.83 8.06
CA ALA A 192 24.65 -18.66 8.21
C ALA A 192 23.42 -17.98 8.84
N THR A 193 23.34 -16.64 8.84
CA THR A 193 22.10 -15.92 9.20
C THR A 193 21.10 -15.99 8.04
N LYS A 194 19.89 -16.48 8.30
CA LYS A 194 18.75 -16.42 7.36
C LYS A 194 18.42 -14.96 7.01
N LEU A 195 18.36 -14.66 5.71
CA LEU A 195 17.96 -13.35 5.16
C LEU A 195 16.56 -13.39 4.54
N LEU A 196 16.18 -14.57 4.02
CA LEU A 196 14.87 -14.91 3.46
C LEU A 196 14.74 -16.44 3.56
N ALA A 197 13.53 -16.96 3.68
CA ALA A 197 13.29 -18.40 3.54
C ALA A 197 11.88 -18.72 3.04
N VAL A 198 11.69 -19.95 2.55
CA VAL A 198 10.37 -20.56 2.40
C VAL A 198 10.13 -21.47 3.60
N GLY A 199 9.19 -21.12 4.46
CA GLY A 199 8.89 -21.84 5.70
C GLY A 199 8.35 -23.26 5.50
N PRO A 200 8.28 -24.07 6.57
CA PRO A 200 7.85 -25.48 6.50
C PRO A 200 6.41 -25.67 6.01
N ASP A 201 5.56 -24.65 6.15
CA ASP A 201 4.19 -24.57 5.65
C ASP A 201 4.10 -24.12 4.17
N GLY A 202 5.23 -23.74 3.56
CA GLY A 202 5.31 -23.13 2.24
C GLY A 202 5.16 -21.60 2.23
N GLY A 203 5.02 -20.95 3.39
CA GLY A 203 4.97 -19.49 3.52
C GLY A 203 6.32 -18.83 3.20
N LEU A 204 6.33 -17.52 2.89
CA LEU A 204 7.56 -16.78 2.67
C LEU A 204 7.97 -16.04 3.96
N GLU A 205 9.05 -16.51 4.60
CA GLU A 205 9.61 -15.93 5.81
C GLU A 205 10.57 -14.77 5.47
N LEU A 206 10.22 -13.54 5.84
CA LEU A 206 11.15 -12.41 5.90
C LEU A 206 11.51 -12.15 7.37
N PRO A 207 12.72 -12.53 7.83
CA PRO A 207 13.20 -12.21 9.18
C PRO A 207 13.21 -10.69 9.45
N ASP A 208 13.02 -10.32 10.71
CA ASP A 208 13.11 -8.92 11.15
C ASP A 208 14.55 -8.40 10.95
N ASN A 209 14.71 -7.50 9.98
CA ASN A 209 15.99 -6.96 9.55
C ASN A 209 15.77 -5.70 8.69
N THR A 210 15.87 -4.52 9.30
CA THR A 210 15.96 -3.24 8.58
C THR A 210 17.35 -3.10 7.93
N PRO A 211 17.48 -3.05 6.59
CA PRO A 211 18.78 -2.95 5.93
C PRO A 211 19.35 -1.52 5.94
N ASP A 212 20.68 -1.39 5.95
CA ASP A 212 21.44 -0.12 5.97
C ASP A 212 21.01 0.92 4.92
N THR A 213 20.36 0.48 3.84
CA THR A 213 19.71 1.31 2.83
C THR A 213 18.36 0.71 2.47
N THR A 214 17.30 1.52 2.42
CA THR A 214 15.92 1.04 2.26
C THR A 214 15.41 1.08 0.80
N THR A 215 16.06 1.87 -0.06
CA THR A 215 15.68 2.10 -1.46
C THR A 215 15.66 0.79 -2.28
N ASN A 216 14.54 0.55 -2.98
CA ASN A 216 14.26 -0.60 -3.84
C ASN A 216 14.40 -1.98 -3.16
N LYS A 217 14.22 -2.06 -1.83
CA LYS A 217 14.20 -3.31 -1.07
C LYS A 217 12.84 -3.56 -0.44
N LEU A 218 12.38 -4.81 -0.50
CA LEU A 218 11.30 -5.34 0.35
C LEU A 218 11.96 -5.96 1.59
N TYR A 219 11.52 -5.59 2.79
CA TYR A 219 12.10 -6.07 4.06
C TYR A 219 11.06 -6.06 5.19
N ASN A 220 11.43 -6.60 6.36
CA ASN A 220 10.62 -6.61 7.57
C ASN A 220 11.30 -5.77 8.66
N ASP A 221 10.54 -4.93 9.34
CA ASP A 221 10.98 -4.00 10.40
C ASP A 221 10.01 -4.08 11.59
N GLY A 222 10.40 -4.79 12.65
CA GLY A 222 9.60 -5.01 13.85
C GLY A 222 8.27 -5.74 13.61
N GLY A 223 8.16 -6.52 12.53
CA GLY A 223 6.91 -7.14 12.07
C GLY A 223 6.16 -6.35 10.98
N THR A 224 6.66 -5.17 10.59
CA THR A 224 6.09 -4.37 9.49
C THR A 224 6.79 -4.70 8.17
N LEU A 225 6.05 -5.20 7.18
CA LEU A 225 6.54 -5.33 5.81
C LEU A 225 6.75 -3.93 5.21
N LYS A 226 7.95 -3.63 4.69
CA LYS A 226 8.34 -2.32 4.14
C LYS A 226 8.95 -2.40 2.75
N PHE A 227 8.70 -1.37 1.94
CA PHE A 227 9.32 -1.13 0.63
C PHE A 227 9.74 0.34 0.52
N ASN A 228 10.95 0.59 0.01
CA ASN A 228 11.55 1.93 -0.11
C ASN A 228 11.71 2.73 1.21
N GLY A 229 11.40 2.14 2.37
CA GLY A 229 11.36 2.81 3.69
C GLY A 229 9.96 2.86 4.30
N SER A 230 8.92 2.78 3.47
CA SER A 230 7.51 2.90 3.85
C SER A 230 6.84 1.53 4.02
N ALA A 231 5.78 1.45 4.81
CA ALA A 231 5.03 0.21 5.00
C ALA A 231 4.27 -0.24 3.74
N VAL A 232 4.27 -1.54 3.46
CA VAL A 232 3.49 -2.18 2.39
C VAL A 232 2.21 -2.75 3.01
N GLY A 233 1.10 -2.04 2.88
CA GLY A 233 -0.20 -2.43 3.43
C GLY A 233 -0.35 -2.24 4.95
N GLY A 234 0.74 -2.11 5.70
CA GLY A 234 0.71 -1.73 7.11
C GLY A 234 0.30 -0.28 7.32
N GLY A 235 -0.99 -0.02 7.52
CA GLY A 235 -1.49 1.31 7.93
C GLY A 235 -1.56 2.37 6.84
N GLY A 236 -1.97 2.00 5.62
CA GLY A 236 -2.11 2.95 4.48
C GLY A 236 -3.53 3.07 3.90
N GLY A 237 -4.55 2.53 4.58
CA GLY A 237 -5.94 2.57 4.14
C GLY A 237 -6.61 3.90 4.46
N VAL A 238 -6.25 4.96 3.73
CA VAL A 238 -6.66 6.36 4.00
C VAL A 238 -6.39 6.74 5.46
N ASP A 239 -5.11 6.92 5.78
CA ASP A 239 -4.69 7.44 7.09
C ASP A 239 -5.02 8.93 7.17
N ALA A 240 -6.30 9.22 7.46
CA ALA A 240 -6.72 10.55 7.87
C ALA A 240 -6.30 10.72 9.34
N ALA A 241 -5.39 11.64 9.63
CA ALA A 241 -4.71 11.77 10.93
C ALA A 241 -5.64 12.01 12.15
N ASN A 242 -6.93 12.29 11.91
CA ASN A 242 -8.00 12.37 12.91
C ASN A 242 -9.30 11.66 12.43
N GLY A 243 -9.20 10.61 11.62
CA GLY A 243 -10.33 9.90 11.02
C GLY A 243 -11.16 9.09 12.02
N VAL A 244 -12.45 9.41 12.13
CA VAL A 244 -13.50 8.60 12.78
C VAL A 244 -14.83 8.85 12.05
N ASP A 245 -15.83 8.00 12.30
CA ASP A 245 -17.17 8.10 11.72
C ASP A 245 -17.75 9.54 11.78
N ASN A 246 -18.46 9.92 10.71
CA ASN A 246 -19.18 11.20 10.55
C ASN A 246 -18.34 12.48 10.59
N ARG A 247 -17.00 12.43 10.69
CA ARG A 247 -16.14 13.59 10.37
C ARG A 247 -16.00 13.75 8.85
N ILE A 248 -16.04 14.99 8.37
CA ILE A 248 -15.68 15.28 6.98
C ILE A 248 -14.15 15.32 6.89
N ALA A 249 -13.57 14.53 5.99
CA ALA A 249 -12.13 14.54 5.77
C ALA A 249 -11.72 15.67 4.80
N THR A 250 -10.68 16.41 5.16
CA THR A 250 -9.99 17.41 4.32
C THR A 250 -8.55 16.97 4.09
N PHE A 251 -7.88 17.58 3.10
CA PHE A 251 -6.44 17.41 2.90
C PHE A 251 -5.69 18.46 3.71
N THR A 252 -4.68 18.04 4.47
CA THR A 252 -3.77 18.96 5.19
C THR A 252 -2.48 19.23 4.42
N ASP A 253 -2.12 18.37 3.48
CA ASP A 253 -1.02 18.55 2.52
C ASP A 253 -1.29 17.77 1.22
N SER A 254 -0.26 17.45 0.43
CA SER A 254 -0.39 16.74 -0.86
C SER A 254 -0.75 15.26 -0.74
N ASP A 255 -0.45 14.63 0.39
CA ASP A 255 -0.50 13.17 0.57
C ASP A 255 -1.26 12.76 1.85
N SER A 256 -1.44 13.69 2.81
CA SER A 256 -2.15 13.46 4.08
C SER A 256 -3.59 13.99 4.06
N LEU A 257 -4.50 13.17 4.59
CA LEU A 257 -5.85 13.57 4.96
C LEU A 257 -5.94 13.84 6.47
N ASN A 258 -6.96 14.60 6.86
CA ASN A 258 -7.30 14.92 8.24
C ASN A 258 -8.82 14.84 8.40
N GLY A 259 -9.31 14.24 9.49
CA GLY A 259 -10.72 14.37 9.84
C GLY A 259 -10.92 15.74 10.47
N GLU A 260 -11.69 16.63 9.83
CA GLU A 260 -11.95 17.96 10.40
C GLU A 260 -12.65 17.83 11.74
N ALA A 261 -11.97 18.27 12.80
CA ALA A 261 -12.54 18.27 14.15
C ALA A 261 -13.78 19.18 14.26
N ASN A 262 -13.89 20.16 13.36
CA ASN A 262 -14.88 21.23 13.39
C ASN A 262 -15.93 21.15 12.26
N LEU A 263 -15.84 20.17 11.35
CA LEU A 263 -16.76 20.00 10.23
C LEU A 263 -17.19 18.53 10.13
N THR A 264 -18.40 18.24 10.60
CA THR A 264 -18.93 16.87 10.77
C THR A 264 -20.34 16.76 10.19
N PHE A 265 -20.66 15.63 9.59
CA PHE A 265 -21.97 15.35 9.00
C PHE A 265 -22.32 13.86 9.11
N ASP A 266 -23.38 13.57 9.85
CA ASP A 266 -23.90 12.22 10.15
C ASP A 266 -25.14 11.84 9.31
N GLY A 267 -25.71 12.80 8.58
CA GLY A 267 -26.74 12.55 7.57
C GLY A 267 -28.19 12.76 8.04
N SER A 268 -28.59 14.00 8.32
CA SER A 268 -29.92 14.52 7.90
C SER A 268 -30.13 16.01 8.17
N ALA A 269 -29.69 16.52 9.33
CA ALA A 269 -29.91 17.92 9.72
C ALA A 269 -28.74 18.48 10.57
N LEU A 270 -27.99 19.43 10.02
CA LEU A 270 -26.92 20.11 10.74
C LEU A 270 -27.50 21.16 11.70
N THR A 271 -27.54 20.84 13.00
CA THR A 271 -28.09 21.72 14.04
C THR A 271 -26.97 22.40 14.82
N CYS A 272 -26.77 23.71 14.63
CA CYS A 272 -25.82 24.48 15.43
C CYS A 272 -26.52 25.08 16.66
N ILE A 273 -26.10 24.65 17.85
CA ILE A 273 -26.64 25.13 19.15
C ILE A 273 -25.77 26.28 19.71
N GLY A 274 -24.52 26.38 19.27
CA GLY A 274 -23.56 27.42 19.69
C GLY A 274 -23.66 28.71 18.87
N THR A 275 -22.95 29.75 19.30
CA THR A 275 -22.79 30.98 18.54
C THR A 275 -22.01 30.73 17.25
N MET A 276 -22.66 30.93 16.11
CA MET A 276 -22.00 30.97 14.81
C MET A 276 -21.29 32.31 14.65
N THR A 277 -20.12 32.45 15.29
CA THR A 277 -19.19 33.58 15.12
C THR A 277 -18.43 33.39 13.82
N VAL A 278 -18.46 34.37 12.92
CA VAL A 278 -17.91 34.26 11.56
C VAL A 278 -17.04 35.49 11.29
N GLY A 279 -15.71 35.28 11.31
CA GLY A 279 -14.73 36.36 11.29
C GLY A 279 -14.61 37.14 12.61
N VAL A 280 -13.88 38.26 12.58
CA VAL A 280 -13.65 39.19 13.71
C VAL A 280 -13.59 40.64 13.21
N ASP A 281 -13.54 41.64 14.11
CA ASP A 281 -13.44 43.06 13.73
C ASP A 281 -12.30 43.32 12.71
N ASP A 282 -12.52 44.26 11.78
CA ASP A 282 -11.68 44.62 10.61
C ASP A 282 -11.35 43.46 9.64
N THR A 283 -11.76 42.23 9.93
CA THR A 283 -11.49 41.00 9.16
C THR A 283 -12.64 39.99 9.32
N GLY A 284 -13.87 40.48 9.18
CA GLY A 284 -15.08 39.71 9.43
C GLY A 284 -15.51 38.91 8.21
N HIS A 285 -16.62 38.18 8.31
CA HIS A 285 -17.11 37.30 7.24
C HIS A 285 -18.64 37.42 7.08
N ASP A 286 -19.12 37.38 5.84
CA ASP A 286 -20.56 37.33 5.55
C ASP A 286 -21.23 36.07 6.13
N VAL A 287 -22.48 36.20 6.57
CA VAL A 287 -23.27 35.07 7.10
C VAL A 287 -24.63 35.00 6.41
N LYS A 288 -24.79 34.03 5.50
CA LYS A 288 -26.00 33.86 4.68
C LYS A 288 -26.84 32.67 5.14
N PHE A 289 -28.09 32.93 5.53
CA PHE A 289 -29.11 31.93 5.89
C PHE A 289 -30.19 31.89 4.81
N PHE A 290 -30.22 30.81 4.03
CA PHE A 290 -31.09 30.68 2.86
C PHE A 290 -32.46 30.08 3.20
N GLY A 291 -33.51 30.64 2.59
CA GLY A 291 -34.83 30.01 2.54
C GLY A 291 -34.97 29.04 1.36
N ALA A 292 -36.03 28.24 1.35
CA ALA A 292 -36.32 27.31 0.25
C ALA A 292 -36.77 28.01 -1.07
N ARG A 293 -37.04 29.32 -1.04
CA ARG A 293 -37.39 30.11 -2.21
C ARG A 293 -36.12 30.69 -2.85
N SER A 294 -35.95 30.47 -4.15
CA SER A 294 -34.82 31.02 -4.91
C SER A 294 -34.72 32.54 -4.76
N GLY A 295 -33.55 33.02 -4.33
CA GLY A 295 -33.27 34.43 -4.09
C GLY A 295 -33.76 34.98 -2.74
N SER A 296 -34.34 34.16 -1.86
CA SER A 296 -34.76 34.57 -0.51
C SER A 296 -33.77 34.12 0.56
N TYR A 297 -33.12 35.06 1.23
CA TYR A 297 -32.17 34.79 2.31
C TYR A 297 -32.06 35.96 3.29
N VAL A 298 -31.54 35.68 4.48
CA VAL A 298 -31.03 36.71 5.40
C VAL A 298 -29.52 36.66 5.34
N GLU A 299 -28.89 37.81 5.15
CA GLU A 299 -27.46 37.98 5.07
C GLU A 299 -27.00 38.97 6.13
N TRP A 300 -26.00 38.60 6.94
CA TRP A 300 -25.07 39.58 7.48
C TRP A 300 -24.02 39.85 6.41
N ASP A 301 -24.06 41.04 5.81
CA ASP A 301 -23.06 41.56 4.88
C ASP A 301 -22.01 42.26 5.73
N GLU A 302 -20.82 41.68 5.81
CA GLU A 302 -19.75 42.24 6.64
C GLU A 302 -19.17 43.50 6.01
N SER A 303 -19.05 43.52 4.68
CA SER A 303 -18.44 44.61 3.95
C SER A 303 -19.26 45.91 4.03
N GLU A 304 -20.58 45.79 3.89
CA GLU A 304 -21.52 46.91 4.07
C GLU A 304 -21.92 47.09 5.54
N ASN A 305 -21.48 46.22 6.44
CA ASN A 305 -21.79 46.19 7.89
C ASN A 305 -23.32 46.17 8.16
N ARG A 306 -24.08 45.39 7.39
CA ARG A 306 -25.55 45.43 7.39
C ARG A 306 -26.20 44.05 7.33
N LEU A 307 -27.32 43.92 8.05
CA LEU A 307 -28.21 42.77 7.92
C LEU A 307 -29.19 42.99 6.75
N HIS A 308 -28.95 42.34 5.61
CA HIS A 308 -29.81 42.37 4.43
C HIS A 308 -30.84 41.24 4.45
N LEU A 309 -32.13 41.59 4.39
CA LEU A 309 -33.23 40.63 4.25
C LEU A 309 -33.64 40.56 2.77
N VAL A 310 -32.87 39.82 1.97
CA VAL A 310 -33.03 39.80 0.51
C VAL A 310 -34.26 38.97 0.15
N GLN A 311 -35.25 39.64 -0.46
CA GLN A 311 -36.60 39.13 -0.70
C GLN A 311 -37.36 38.74 0.61
N GLY A 312 -36.99 39.36 1.75
CA GLY A 312 -37.68 39.34 3.07
C GLY A 312 -37.97 40.76 3.62
N ALA A 313 -38.33 40.95 4.91
CA ALA A 313 -38.76 42.26 5.50
C ALA A 313 -38.69 42.37 7.06
N TYR A 314 -38.65 43.59 7.67
CA TYR A 314 -39.39 44.07 8.91
C TYR A 314 -39.03 45.51 9.48
N VAL A 315 -39.12 45.80 10.82
CA VAL A 315 -39.52 47.10 11.49
C VAL A 315 -38.99 47.26 12.97
N ASN A 316 -39.06 48.33 13.82
CA ASN A 316 -39.28 49.82 13.83
C ASN A 316 -39.05 50.44 15.29
N GLN A 317 -38.81 51.76 15.48
CA GLN A 317 -38.71 52.47 16.81
C GLN A 317 -39.17 53.99 16.84
N PRO A 318 -39.35 54.66 18.02
CA PRO A 318 -39.99 56.00 18.21
C PRO A 318 -39.08 57.17 18.70
N VAL A 319 -39.66 58.37 18.96
CA VAL A 319 -38.98 59.66 19.32
C VAL A 319 -39.01 59.98 20.85
N PRO A 320 -38.01 60.69 21.42
CA PRO A 320 -37.94 60.98 22.86
C PRO A 320 -39.04 61.88 23.45
N ALA A 321 -39.46 61.56 24.68
CA ALA A 321 -40.62 62.16 25.37
C ALA A 321 -40.34 63.47 26.18
N THR A 322 -39.33 64.26 25.81
CA THR A 322 -38.99 65.52 26.50
C THR A 322 -39.01 66.76 25.60
N GLY A 323 -39.16 66.59 24.28
CA GLY A 323 -39.26 67.68 23.31
C GLY A 323 -40.68 68.18 23.12
N SER A 324 -41.34 68.62 24.21
CA SER A 324 -42.69 69.18 24.12
C SER A 324 -42.61 70.60 23.55
N THR A 325 -42.72 70.71 22.22
CA THR A 325 -42.82 72.01 21.55
C THR A 325 -44.10 72.71 21.99
N THR A 326 -44.08 74.03 22.09
CA THR A 326 -45.22 74.86 22.50
C THR A 326 -45.82 75.50 21.25
N GLU A 327 -46.89 74.90 20.76
CA GLU A 327 -47.50 75.27 19.48
C GLU A 327 -48.50 76.41 19.64
N ASN A 328 -48.46 77.38 18.71
CA ASN A 328 -49.43 78.48 18.67
C ASN A 328 -50.66 78.04 17.83
N ALA A 329 -51.46 78.97 17.32
CA ALA A 329 -52.66 78.68 16.53
C ALA A 329 -52.47 77.82 15.24
N THR A 330 -51.25 77.39 14.90
CA THR A 330 -50.96 76.26 13.99
C THR A 330 -49.98 75.33 14.69
N LEU A 331 -50.25 74.03 14.60
CA LEU A 331 -49.50 72.91 15.20
C LEU A 331 -48.64 72.24 14.13
N GLU A 332 -47.31 72.29 14.26
CA GLU A 332 -46.37 71.69 13.30
C GLU A 332 -45.82 70.33 13.79
N ILE A 333 -45.81 69.32 12.93
CA ILE A 333 -45.39 67.94 13.26
C ILE A 333 -44.44 67.39 12.17
N ASP A 334 -43.14 67.45 12.43
CA ASP A 334 -42.11 66.98 11.53
C ASP A 334 -41.90 65.46 11.61
N LEU A 335 -42.50 64.74 10.65
CA LEU A 335 -42.47 63.28 10.57
C LEU A 335 -41.08 62.72 10.25
N SER A 336 -40.14 63.52 9.74
CA SER A 336 -38.74 63.07 9.59
C SER A 336 -38.05 62.79 10.94
N LYS A 337 -38.60 63.32 12.04
CA LYS A 337 -38.02 63.13 13.39
C LYS A 337 -38.37 61.78 14.01
N GLY A 338 -39.37 61.07 13.49
CA GLY A 338 -39.61 59.64 13.76
C GLY A 338 -41.09 59.25 13.82
N ASN A 339 -41.38 58.18 14.56
CA ASN A 339 -42.67 57.46 14.51
C ASN A 339 -43.50 57.55 15.81
N TYR A 340 -43.28 58.57 16.64
CA TYR A 340 -44.04 58.90 17.86
C TYR A 340 -43.79 60.38 18.21
N PHE A 341 -44.72 61.12 18.81
CA PHE A 341 -44.57 62.54 19.14
C PHE A 341 -45.24 62.91 20.48
N ASN A 342 -44.72 63.95 21.17
CA ASN A 342 -45.32 64.54 22.38
C ASN A 342 -45.27 66.06 22.26
N ILE A 343 -46.39 66.76 22.40
CA ILE A 343 -46.54 68.17 22.03
C ILE A 343 -47.37 68.92 23.08
N LEU A 344 -46.95 70.13 23.46
CA LEU A 344 -47.65 71.02 24.39
C LEU A 344 -48.41 72.08 23.58
N LEU A 345 -49.69 72.23 23.85
CA LEU A 345 -50.46 73.33 23.26
C LEU A 345 -50.05 74.66 23.92
N GLY A 346 -50.12 75.77 23.19
CA GLY A 346 -49.83 77.13 23.68
C GLY A 346 -50.88 78.17 23.33
N ASP A 347 -51.80 77.83 22.42
CA ASP A 347 -52.96 78.61 21.98
C ASP A 347 -54.04 77.65 21.46
N ASP A 348 -55.24 78.15 21.15
CA ASP A 348 -56.26 77.35 20.45
C ASP A 348 -55.77 76.97 19.05
N ILE A 349 -55.53 75.68 18.79
CA ILE A 349 -54.96 75.22 17.52
C ILE A 349 -56.01 75.32 16.42
N THR A 350 -55.81 76.23 15.47
CA THR A 350 -56.74 76.43 14.34
C THR A 350 -56.40 75.57 13.11
N ALA A 351 -55.16 75.06 13.02
CA ALA A 351 -54.72 74.15 11.97
C ALA A 351 -53.63 73.17 12.45
N VAL A 352 -53.56 71.99 11.83
CA VAL A 352 -52.53 70.96 12.07
C VAL A 352 -51.70 70.78 10.80
N GLU A 353 -50.37 70.74 10.88
CA GLU A 353 -49.48 70.70 9.72
C GLU A 353 -48.41 69.60 9.86
N PHE A 354 -48.43 68.63 8.95
CA PHE A 354 -47.43 67.57 8.89
C PHE A 354 -46.29 67.96 7.95
N GLN A 355 -45.05 67.89 8.42
CA GLN A 355 -43.86 68.23 7.64
C GLN A 355 -43.01 66.98 7.35
N ASN A 356 -42.36 66.95 6.18
CA ASN A 356 -41.44 65.89 5.73
C ASN A 356 -42.05 64.47 5.79
N ALA A 357 -43.33 64.33 5.43
CA ALA A 357 -44.06 63.07 5.52
C ALA A 357 -43.61 62.05 4.45
N THR A 358 -43.26 60.82 4.85
CA THR A 358 -42.83 59.75 3.90
C THR A 358 -43.89 58.65 3.76
N VAL A 359 -44.26 58.30 2.51
CA VAL A 359 -45.46 57.48 2.23
C VAL A 359 -45.43 56.12 2.96
N GLY A 360 -46.54 55.76 3.61
CA GLY A 360 -46.67 54.51 4.37
C GLY A 360 -45.96 54.52 5.73
N GLN A 361 -45.28 55.62 6.10
CA GLN A 361 -44.79 55.86 7.45
C GLN A 361 -45.93 55.81 8.46
N LYS A 362 -45.67 55.23 9.63
CA LYS A 362 -46.64 55.03 10.70
C LYS A 362 -46.17 55.75 11.94
N PHE A 363 -47.02 56.56 12.55
CA PHE A 363 -46.63 57.41 13.68
C PHE A 363 -47.74 57.57 14.72
N ILE A 364 -47.35 58.02 15.90
CA ILE A 364 -48.23 58.24 17.07
C ILE A 364 -48.01 59.67 17.56
N ILE A 365 -49.02 60.34 18.13
CA ILE A 365 -48.84 61.68 18.74
C ILE A 365 -49.48 61.68 20.14
N ARG A 366 -49.06 62.59 21.01
CA ARG A 366 -49.62 62.83 22.34
C ARG A 366 -49.65 64.33 22.61
N PHE A 367 -50.79 64.84 23.08
CA PHE A 367 -50.97 66.26 23.41
C PHE A 367 -50.95 66.48 24.92
N ILE A 368 -50.50 67.67 25.31
CA ILE A 368 -50.31 68.10 26.70
C ILE A 368 -50.88 69.51 26.86
N GLN A 369 -51.58 69.78 27.96
CA GLN A 369 -52.22 71.08 28.25
C GLN A 369 -51.40 71.96 29.22
N ALA A 370 -51.76 73.24 29.33
CA ALA A 370 -51.16 74.14 30.32
C ALA A 370 -51.67 73.92 31.75
N THR A 371 -50.75 74.17 32.69
CA THR A 371 -50.97 74.09 34.13
C THR A 371 -51.64 75.33 34.76
N SER A 372 -52.24 76.23 33.97
CA SER A 372 -53.19 77.25 34.46
C SER A 372 -53.98 77.92 33.33
N GLY A 373 -55.32 77.90 33.41
CA GLY A 373 -56.21 78.60 32.47
C GLY A 373 -57.38 77.75 31.99
N THR A 374 -58.23 78.31 31.14
CA THR A 374 -59.15 77.55 30.28
C THR A 374 -58.30 76.83 29.22
N GLY A 375 -58.17 75.50 29.34
CA GLY A 375 -57.33 74.70 28.43
C GLY A 375 -57.78 74.76 26.98
N TRP A 376 -56.82 74.61 26.06
CA TRP A 376 -56.97 74.90 24.64
C TRP A 376 -57.62 73.77 23.84
N GLY A 377 -58.37 74.14 22.80
CA GLY A 377 -58.94 73.20 21.83
C GLY A 377 -58.03 72.95 20.62
N ILE A 378 -58.34 71.89 19.87
CA ILE A 378 -57.80 71.67 18.52
C ILE A 378 -58.93 71.61 17.50
N SER A 379 -58.82 72.43 16.46
CA SER A 379 -59.70 72.43 15.30
C SER A 379 -59.21 71.44 14.24
N TRP A 380 -59.80 70.25 14.21
CA TRP A 380 -59.45 69.20 13.25
C TRP A 380 -59.91 69.48 11.80
N SER A 381 -60.57 70.61 11.54
CA SER A 381 -61.17 70.94 10.22
C SER A 381 -60.20 71.55 9.21
N THR A 382 -58.95 71.81 9.60
CA THR A 382 -57.96 72.45 8.73
C THR A 382 -56.62 71.77 8.96
N VAL A 383 -56.27 70.85 8.07
CA VAL A 383 -55.02 70.12 8.13
C VAL A 383 -54.21 70.35 6.86
N ARG A 384 -52.89 70.33 7.04
CA ARG A 384 -51.91 70.60 6.00
C ARG A 384 -50.82 69.55 5.96
N ILE A 385 -50.18 69.47 4.80
CA ILE A 385 -48.96 68.71 4.55
C ILE A 385 -47.98 69.61 3.79
N ASP A 386 -46.79 69.83 4.37
CA ASP A 386 -45.72 70.68 3.82
C ASP A 386 -46.26 72.01 3.21
N GLY A 387 -47.05 72.76 3.99
CA GLY A 387 -47.70 74.02 3.60
C GLY A 387 -48.99 73.91 2.78
N SER A 388 -49.31 72.77 2.15
CA SER A 388 -50.53 72.62 1.35
C SER A 388 -51.75 72.19 2.18
N THR A 389 -52.94 72.68 1.83
CA THR A 389 -54.24 72.24 2.39
C THR A 389 -54.71 70.87 1.89
N ASP A 390 -53.89 70.19 1.09
CA ASP A 390 -54.21 68.88 0.52
C ASP A 390 -54.05 67.74 1.55
N ALA A 391 -54.56 67.90 2.77
CA ALA A 391 -54.57 66.86 3.81
C ALA A 391 -55.87 66.85 4.65
N GLU A 392 -56.36 65.65 4.96
CA GLU A 392 -57.61 65.42 5.70
C GLU A 392 -57.42 64.35 6.80
N LEU A 393 -57.91 64.65 8.01
CA LEU A 393 -58.00 63.68 9.11
C LEU A 393 -59.32 62.93 9.05
N LYS A 394 -59.26 61.62 8.85
CA LYS A 394 -60.42 60.74 8.78
C LYS A 394 -60.63 60.02 10.12
N TRP A 395 -61.64 60.48 10.87
CA TRP A 395 -61.98 60.02 12.22
C TRP A 395 -62.91 58.80 12.21
N ALA A 396 -62.88 58.02 13.29
CA ALA A 396 -63.81 56.90 13.48
C ALA A 396 -65.28 57.38 13.41
N GLY A 397 -66.07 56.77 12.52
CA GLY A 397 -67.46 57.16 12.28
C GLY A 397 -67.67 58.50 11.57
N ASN A 398 -66.62 59.11 11.02
CA ASN A 398 -66.60 60.45 10.41
C ASN A 398 -67.07 61.59 11.34
N ILE A 399 -67.03 61.40 12.66
CA ILE A 399 -67.27 62.45 13.65
C ILE A 399 -65.93 62.90 14.21
N ALA A 400 -65.52 64.13 13.91
CA ALA A 400 -64.34 64.73 14.53
C ALA A 400 -64.60 64.93 16.03
N PRO A 401 -63.69 64.52 16.92
CA PRO A 401 -63.90 64.63 18.36
C PRO A 401 -63.72 66.07 18.84
N THR A 402 -64.52 66.49 19.82
CA THR A 402 -64.28 67.73 20.55
C THR A 402 -63.37 67.43 21.75
N MET A 403 -62.27 68.17 21.89
CA MET A 403 -61.41 68.08 23.08
C MET A 403 -62.09 68.64 24.32
N THR A 404 -61.90 67.96 25.45
CA THR A 404 -62.50 68.36 26.72
C THR A 404 -61.72 69.54 27.32
N GLY A 405 -62.35 70.71 27.35
CA GLY A 405 -61.82 71.92 27.99
C GLY A 405 -61.86 71.87 29.52
N ASN A 406 -61.10 72.77 30.15
CA ASN A 406 -61.03 72.87 31.62
C ASN A 406 -62.33 73.47 32.17
N ASP A 407 -62.83 72.96 33.31
CA ASP A 407 -63.97 73.54 34.04
C ASP A 407 -63.66 74.90 34.69
N GLY A 408 -62.38 75.28 34.69
CA GLY A 408 -61.86 76.53 35.22
C GLY A 408 -61.27 76.42 36.63
N THR A 409 -61.24 75.21 37.22
CA THR A 409 -60.81 75.02 38.62
C THR A 409 -59.76 73.93 38.87
N SER A 410 -59.60 72.91 38.02
CA SER A 410 -58.52 71.91 38.18
C SER A 410 -58.17 71.15 36.89
N HIS A 411 -56.94 70.61 36.80
CA HIS A 411 -56.45 69.93 35.59
C HIS A 411 -57.02 68.52 35.36
N GLU A 412 -57.85 67.99 36.25
CA GLU A 412 -58.21 66.57 36.23
C GLU A 412 -59.19 66.17 35.12
N GLY A 413 -59.78 67.12 34.39
CA GLY A 413 -60.76 66.86 33.33
C GLY A 413 -60.18 66.42 31.97
N HIS A 414 -58.89 66.66 31.71
CA HIS A 414 -58.26 66.41 30.41
C HIS A 414 -57.76 64.96 30.31
N LYS A 415 -58.54 64.06 29.69
CA LYS A 415 -58.20 62.61 29.59
C LYS A 415 -58.67 61.95 28.28
N ASP A 416 -58.73 62.71 27.20
CA ASP A 416 -59.25 62.25 25.91
C ASP A 416 -58.25 61.36 25.13
N VAL A 417 -58.76 60.34 24.42
CA VAL A 417 -57.96 59.48 23.53
C VAL A 417 -58.73 59.20 22.23
N TYR A 418 -58.07 59.39 21.10
CA TYR A 418 -58.64 59.35 19.75
C TYR A 418 -57.74 58.59 18.76
N GLY A 419 -58.28 58.34 17.56
CA GLY A 419 -57.52 57.81 16.42
C GLY A 419 -58.13 58.27 15.10
N PHE A 420 -57.26 58.55 14.13
CA PHE A 420 -57.60 59.06 12.80
C PHE A 420 -56.60 58.51 11.78
N LEU A 421 -56.98 58.47 10.51
CA LEU A 421 -56.04 58.30 9.41
C LEU A 421 -55.76 59.67 8.78
N CYS A 422 -54.49 60.05 8.60
CA CYS A 422 -54.13 61.25 7.84
C CYS A 422 -53.89 60.86 6.37
N THR A 423 -54.66 61.46 5.47
CA THR A 423 -54.57 61.19 4.02
C THR A 423 -54.43 62.49 3.26
N ALA A 424 -53.56 62.55 2.26
CA ALA A 424 -53.57 63.69 1.36
C ALA A 424 -54.89 63.74 0.56
N THR A 425 -55.49 64.94 0.44
CA THR A 425 -56.75 65.21 -0.25
C THR A 425 -56.50 65.96 -1.55
N GLY A 426 -56.39 65.22 -2.65
CA GLY A 426 -56.16 65.79 -3.99
C GLY A 426 -55.61 64.78 -5.00
N GLY A 427 -54.88 63.77 -4.51
CA GLY A 427 -54.49 62.60 -5.32
C GLY A 427 -55.69 61.68 -5.60
N SER A 428 -55.74 61.12 -6.81
CA SER A 428 -56.72 60.10 -7.22
C SER A 428 -56.49 58.74 -6.54
N ASP A 429 -55.29 58.52 -6.01
CA ASP A 429 -54.78 57.21 -5.64
C ASP A 429 -54.51 57.11 -4.14
N ASN A 430 -54.51 55.87 -3.66
CA ASN A 430 -54.57 55.56 -2.24
C ASN A 430 -53.22 55.68 -1.50
N ASP A 431 -52.26 56.39 -2.10
CA ASP A 431 -50.83 56.12 -1.98
C ASP A 431 -50.00 57.36 -1.56
N THR A 432 -50.67 58.38 -1.01
CA THR A 432 -50.09 59.55 -0.35
C THR A 432 -50.62 59.64 1.09
N LYS A 433 -50.60 58.49 1.77
CA LYS A 433 -51.19 58.27 3.10
C LYS A 433 -50.13 57.88 4.11
N PHE A 434 -50.39 58.26 5.36
CA PHE A 434 -49.49 58.07 6.48
C PHE A 434 -50.35 57.55 7.64
N ASP A 435 -49.97 56.40 8.20
CA ASP A 435 -50.77 55.72 9.23
C ASP A 435 -50.49 56.34 10.60
N GLY A 436 -51.07 57.51 10.84
CA GLY A 436 -51.24 58.04 12.19
C GLY A 436 -52.07 57.06 13.04
N PHE A 437 -51.66 56.80 14.28
CA PHE A 437 -52.44 55.99 15.21
C PHE A 437 -52.20 56.39 16.67
N ILE A 438 -53.28 56.49 17.44
CA ILE A 438 -53.33 57.10 18.78
C ILE A 438 -52.94 58.59 18.77
N ILE A 439 -53.90 59.40 19.19
CA ILE A 439 -53.66 60.66 19.89
C ILE A 439 -54.31 60.56 21.25
N GLY A 440 -53.68 61.10 22.28
CA GLY A 440 -54.40 61.38 23.52
C GLY A 440 -53.82 62.56 24.28
N GLN A 441 -54.67 63.14 25.10
CA GLN A 441 -54.46 64.39 25.82
C GLN A 441 -54.17 64.06 27.29
N ASP A 442 -53.02 64.52 27.78
CA ASP A 442 -52.56 64.36 29.16
C ASP A 442 -52.60 62.90 29.68
N ILE A 443 -52.48 61.92 28.78
CA ILE A 443 -52.19 60.51 29.14
C ILE A 443 -50.95 60.53 30.04
N PRO A 444 -50.90 59.79 31.16
CA PRO A 444 -49.69 59.61 31.97
C PRO A 444 -48.48 59.11 31.13
N ASN A 445 -47.26 59.37 31.61
CA ASN A 445 -46.04 58.77 31.07
C ASN A 445 -45.97 57.26 31.36
#